data_AF-A0A0Q9SM25-F1
#
_entry.id   AF-A0A0Q9SM25-F1
#
_cell.length_a   1.000
_cell.length_b   1.000
_cell.length_c   1.000
_cell.angle_alpha   90.00
_cell.angle_beta   90.00
_cell.angle_gamma   90.00
#
_symmetry.space_group_name_H-M   'P 1'
#
loop_
_entity.id
_entity.type
_entity.pdbx_description
1 polymer ?
#
loop_
_entity_poly.entity_id
_entity_poly.type
_entity_poly.pdbx_seq_one_letter_code
_entity_poly.pdbx_strand_id
1 'polypeptide(L)'
;MQNRVAEQLIALSRNAHQHVDLDDPADYWYRLGQRNAYAHAVGLTLSNGVDDVAFTVADRITGALSDGVHELSALTMAASGRAPGDPAPTSLTWTGPQAFKAAYGHLPGIDRDYGMRWGDRHEQRISLRRTADANEGLLYAFDPTWDEYAVISTHAPADAVETTFTKALQVDVHMTVPQFAELFTSQLLERSSSMQRHPARGVEL
;
A
#
# COMPACT_ATOMS: atom_id res chain seq x y z
N MET A 1 -5.31 -4.73 -8.84
CA MET A 1 -6.66 -4.96 -9.39
C MET A 1 -7.63 -4.25 -8.45
N GLN A 2 -8.30 -3.19 -8.90
CA GLN A 2 -9.23 -2.42 -8.03
C GLN A 2 -10.36 -3.32 -7.52
N ASN A 3 -10.63 -3.27 -6.21
CA ASN A 3 -11.70 -4.04 -5.58
C ASN A 3 -13.05 -3.44 -5.96
N ARG A 4 -13.62 -3.94 -7.06
CA ARG A 4 -14.89 -3.47 -7.65
C ARG A 4 -16.05 -3.42 -6.63
N VAL A 5 -16.04 -4.32 -5.64
CA VAL A 5 -17.06 -4.34 -4.58
C VAL A 5 -16.90 -3.13 -3.65
N ALA A 6 -15.66 -2.80 -3.27
CA ALA A 6 -15.38 -1.62 -2.45
C ALA A 6 -15.80 -0.33 -3.17
N GLU A 7 -15.48 -0.17 -4.45
CA GLU A 7 -15.89 1.02 -5.22
C GLU A 7 -17.42 1.17 -5.32
N GLN A 8 -18.14 0.06 -5.52
CA GLN A 8 -19.60 0.05 -5.53
C GLN A 8 -20.19 0.44 -4.16
N LEU A 9 -19.62 -0.06 -3.07
CA LEU A 9 -20.06 0.29 -1.72
C LEU A 9 -19.74 1.76 -1.38
N ILE A 10 -18.61 2.30 -1.82
CA ILE A 10 -18.30 3.73 -1.69
C ILE A 10 -19.34 4.56 -2.45
N ALA A 11 -19.69 4.15 -3.67
CA ALA A 11 -20.72 4.83 -4.46
C ALA A 11 -22.10 4.79 -3.76
N LEU A 12 -22.47 3.67 -3.14
CA LEU A 12 -23.70 3.55 -2.36
C LEU A 12 -23.69 4.45 -1.11
N SER A 13 -22.57 4.50 -0.38
CA SER A 13 -22.38 5.40 0.76
C SER A 13 -22.54 6.87 0.36
N ARG A 14 -21.89 7.28 -0.73
CA ARG A 14 -22.03 8.63 -1.30
C ARG A 14 -23.47 8.94 -1.68
N ASN A 15 -24.13 8.04 -2.40
CA ASN A 15 -25.50 8.26 -2.84
C ASN A 15 -26.46 8.38 -1.64
N ALA A 16 -26.29 7.57 -0.60
CA ALA A 16 -27.08 7.68 0.63
C ALA A 16 -26.87 9.04 1.31
N HIS A 17 -25.64 9.55 1.34
CA HIS A 17 -25.32 10.86 1.90
C HIS A 17 -25.93 12.03 1.11
N GLN A 18 -25.92 11.96 -0.22
CA GLN A 18 -26.45 13.02 -1.09
C GLN A 18 -27.98 13.14 -1.05
N HIS A 19 -28.69 12.09 -0.64
CA HIS A 19 -30.14 12.05 -0.53
C HIS A 19 -30.62 12.16 0.92
N VAL A 20 -29.80 12.70 1.83
CA VAL A 20 -30.23 13.02 3.19
C VAL A 20 -31.16 14.24 3.11
N ASP A 21 -32.44 14.02 3.44
CA ASP A 21 -33.36 15.12 3.72
C ASP A 21 -33.14 15.60 5.17
N LEU A 22 -32.82 16.88 5.35
CA LEU A 22 -32.59 17.47 6.67
C LEU A 22 -33.90 17.87 7.36
N ASP A 23 -34.99 17.98 6.60
CA ASP A 23 -36.28 18.45 7.09
C ASP A 23 -37.22 17.28 7.50
N ASP A 24 -36.86 16.04 7.16
CA ASP A 24 -37.51 14.81 7.64
C ASP A 24 -36.58 14.03 8.59
N PRO A 25 -36.80 14.09 9.92
CA PRO A 25 -35.97 13.38 10.90
C PRO A 25 -35.94 11.86 10.69
N ALA A 26 -37.01 11.26 10.17
CA ALA A 26 -37.07 9.81 9.95
C ALA A 26 -36.22 9.40 8.75
N ASP A 27 -36.33 10.12 7.62
CA ASP A 27 -35.48 9.90 6.45
C ASP A 27 -34.01 10.24 6.77
N TYR A 28 -33.75 11.31 7.51
CA TYR A 28 -32.41 11.70 7.96
C TYR A 28 -31.66 10.54 8.63
N TRP A 29 -32.24 9.97 9.69
CA TRP A 29 -31.58 8.88 10.43
C TRP A 29 -31.45 7.61 9.61
N TYR A 30 -32.44 7.32 8.76
CA TYR A 30 -32.41 6.16 7.88
C TYR A 30 -31.28 6.27 6.86
N ARG A 31 -31.15 7.40 6.18
CA ARG A 31 -30.10 7.67 5.18
C ARG A 31 -28.71 7.72 5.80
N LEU A 32 -28.59 8.32 6.98
CA LEU A 32 -27.34 8.35 7.72
C LEU A 32 -26.89 6.95 8.15
N GLY A 33 -27.84 6.11 8.59
CA GLY A 33 -27.60 4.70 8.89
C GLY A 33 -27.12 3.92 7.66
N GLN A 34 -27.77 4.09 6.51
CA GLN A 34 -27.35 3.46 5.25
C GLN A 34 -25.94 3.88 4.84
N ARG A 35 -25.64 5.19 4.87
CA ARG A 35 -24.30 5.73 4.57
C ARG A 35 -23.23 5.04 5.43
N ASN A 36 -23.45 5.00 6.75
CA ASN A 36 -22.50 4.44 7.69
C ASN A 36 -22.35 2.92 7.50
N ALA A 37 -23.45 2.20 7.24
CA ALA A 37 -23.40 0.76 6.97
C ALA A 37 -22.61 0.44 5.70
N TYR A 38 -22.80 1.19 4.61
CA TYR A 38 -22.02 1.01 3.40
C TYR A 38 -20.54 1.38 3.60
N ALA A 39 -20.24 2.47 4.31
CA ALA A 39 -18.87 2.85 4.64
C ALA A 39 -18.16 1.78 5.51
N HIS A 40 -18.88 1.20 6.46
CA HIS A 40 -18.36 0.09 7.27
C HIS A 40 -18.18 -1.19 6.46
N ALA A 41 -19.09 -1.50 5.53
CA ALA A 41 -18.91 -2.61 4.59
C ALA A 41 -17.70 -2.43 3.67
N VAL A 42 -17.38 -1.19 3.25
CA VAL A 42 -16.12 -0.87 2.57
C VAL A 42 -14.94 -1.20 3.49
N GLY A 43 -15.00 -0.74 4.75
CA GLY A 43 -14.02 -1.06 5.77
C GLY A 43 -13.76 -2.55 5.90
N LEU A 44 -14.81 -3.36 6.08
CA LEU A 44 -14.71 -4.83 6.18
C LEU A 44 -14.17 -5.47 4.89
N THR A 45 -14.54 -4.93 3.73
CA THR A 45 -14.07 -5.43 2.43
C THR A 45 -12.58 -5.16 2.23
N LEU A 46 -12.08 -4.01 2.71
CA LEU A 46 -10.68 -3.61 2.60
C LEU A 46 -9.82 -4.17 3.73
N SER A 47 -10.40 -4.42 4.91
CA SER A 47 -9.72 -4.97 6.09
C SER A 47 -9.84 -6.48 6.22
N ASN A 48 -10.43 -7.18 5.25
CA ASN A 48 -10.75 -8.62 5.31
C ASN A 48 -11.50 -9.02 6.59
N GLY A 49 -12.42 -8.16 7.06
CA GLY A 49 -13.29 -8.44 8.21
C GLY A 49 -12.69 -8.08 9.57
N VAL A 50 -11.56 -7.37 9.63
CA VAL A 50 -11.03 -6.81 10.90
C VAL A 50 -11.82 -5.55 11.28
N ASP A 51 -12.61 -5.63 12.36
CA ASP A 51 -13.58 -4.60 12.76
C ASP A 51 -12.95 -3.24 13.09
N ASP A 52 -11.89 -3.20 13.89
CA ASP A 52 -11.27 -1.92 14.32
C ASP A 52 -10.73 -1.09 13.14
N VAL A 53 -10.16 -1.79 12.14
CA VAL A 53 -9.70 -1.18 10.89
C VAL A 53 -10.88 -0.76 10.03
N ALA A 54 -11.94 -1.58 9.99
CA ALA A 54 -13.16 -1.26 9.25
C ALA A 54 -13.83 0.02 9.77
N PHE A 55 -13.85 0.25 11.09
CA PHE A 55 -14.32 1.50 11.67
C PHE A 55 -13.46 2.71 11.27
N THR A 56 -12.14 2.56 11.26
CA THR A 56 -11.22 3.63 10.85
C THR A 56 -11.43 4.02 9.39
N VAL A 57 -11.59 3.03 8.50
CA VAL A 57 -11.88 3.26 7.08
C VAL A 57 -13.26 3.92 6.90
N ALA A 58 -14.28 3.43 7.62
CA ALA A 58 -15.61 3.99 7.58
C ALA A 58 -15.63 5.47 8.03
N ASP A 59 -14.93 5.77 9.13
CA ASP A 59 -14.83 7.12 9.69
C ASP A 59 -14.23 8.09 8.67
N ARG A 60 -13.13 7.71 8.01
CA ARG A 60 -12.50 8.51 6.94
C ARG A 60 -13.44 8.77 5.77
N ILE A 61 -14.19 7.77 5.32
CA ILE A 61 -15.16 7.94 4.23
C ILE A 61 -16.28 8.88 4.66
N THR A 62 -16.83 8.68 5.86
CA THR A 62 -17.95 9.51 6.37
C THR A 62 -17.54 10.92 6.70
N GLY A 63 -16.30 11.13 7.17
CA GLY A 63 -15.69 12.45 7.38
C GLY A 63 -15.53 13.18 6.06
N ALA A 64 -14.91 12.55 5.05
CA ALA A 64 -14.75 13.15 3.72
C ALA A 64 -16.10 13.52 3.07
N LEU A 65 -17.11 12.66 3.20
CA LEU A 65 -18.46 12.97 2.73
C LEU A 65 -19.04 14.20 3.45
N SER A 66 -18.89 14.27 4.77
CA SER A 66 -19.38 15.40 5.58
C SER A 66 -18.64 16.71 5.27
N ASP A 67 -17.38 16.62 4.82
CA ASP A 67 -16.59 17.75 4.31
C ASP A 67 -16.94 18.14 2.86
N GLY A 68 -17.95 17.51 2.25
CA GLY A 68 -18.43 17.82 0.91
C GLY A 68 -17.69 17.12 -0.23
N VAL A 69 -16.89 16.09 0.05
CA VAL A 69 -16.21 15.30 -0.98
C VAL A 69 -17.20 14.34 -1.65
N HIS A 70 -17.32 14.41 -2.97
CA HIS A 70 -18.25 13.57 -3.74
C HIS A 70 -17.59 12.77 -4.87
N GLU A 71 -16.34 13.08 -5.19
CA GLU A 71 -15.60 12.37 -6.22
C GLU A 71 -15.21 10.96 -5.73
N LEU A 72 -15.55 9.95 -6.53
CA LEU A 72 -15.35 8.54 -6.15
C LEU A 72 -13.86 8.23 -5.94
N SER A 73 -12.99 8.82 -6.76
CA SER A 73 -11.53 8.71 -6.63
C SER A 73 -11.02 9.28 -5.32
N ALA A 74 -11.52 10.44 -4.89
CA ALA A 74 -11.14 11.08 -3.62
C ALA A 74 -11.63 10.27 -2.41
N LEU A 75 -12.84 9.73 -2.47
CA LEU A 75 -13.37 8.85 -1.43
C LEU A 75 -12.61 7.52 -1.34
N THR A 76 -12.15 6.99 -2.47
CA THR A 76 -11.29 5.79 -2.52
C THR A 76 -9.91 6.07 -1.90
N MET A 77 -9.35 7.25 -2.14
CA MET A 77 -8.10 7.68 -1.47
C MET A 77 -8.31 7.83 0.05
N ALA A 78 -9.41 8.45 0.48
CA ALA A 78 -9.74 8.61 1.90
C ALA A 78 -9.90 7.25 2.59
N ALA A 79 -10.60 6.30 1.96
CA ALA A 79 -10.73 4.93 2.45
C ALA A 79 -9.36 4.24 2.64
N SER A 80 -8.41 4.54 1.75
CA SER A 80 -7.03 4.03 1.81
C SER A 80 -6.14 4.74 2.83
N GLY A 81 -6.65 5.78 3.51
CA GLY A 81 -5.87 6.60 4.43
C GLY A 81 -4.86 7.55 3.76
N ARG A 82 -5.05 7.85 2.47
CA ARG A 82 -4.16 8.70 1.68
C ARG A 82 -4.65 10.14 1.60
N ALA A 83 -3.72 11.08 1.57
CA ALA A 83 -4.00 12.49 1.35
C ALA A 83 -3.98 12.85 -0.14
N PRO A 84 -4.72 13.89 -0.58
CA PRO A 84 -4.61 14.41 -1.95
C PRO A 84 -3.17 14.86 -2.24
N GLY A 85 -2.48 14.16 -3.14
CA GLY A 85 -1.07 14.40 -3.46
C GLY A 85 -0.13 13.24 -3.11
N ASP A 86 -0.61 12.21 -2.42
CA ASP A 86 0.15 10.97 -2.26
C ASP A 86 0.35 10.31 -3.64
N PRO A 87 1.59 9.95 -4.03
CA PRO A 87 1.83 9.25 -5.28
C PRO A 87 1.04 7.94 -5.31
N ALA A 88 0.47 7.57 -6.45
CA ALA A 88 -0.23 6.30 -6.62
C ALA A 88 0.73 5.12 -6.41
N PRO A 89 0.30 3.99 -5.80
CA PRO A 89 1.18 2.84 -5.63
C PRO A 89 1.63 2.39 -6.99
N THR A 90 2.95 2.38 -7.20
CA THR A 90 3.57 1.81 -8.40
C THR A 90 2.98 0.42 -8.57
N SER A 91 2.16 0.23 -9.60
CA SER A 91 1.48 -1.04 -9.83
C SER A 91 2.55 -2.07 -10.18
N LEU A 92 2.91 -2.90 -9.21
CA LEU A 92 3.84 -3.98 -9.42
C LEU A 92 3.25 -5.00 -10.40
N THR A 93 4.08 -5.45 -11.34
CA THR A 93 3.70 -6.51 -12.26
C THR A 93 3.98 -7.86 -11.62
N TRP A 94 2.92 -8.63 -11.39
CA TRP A 94 2.99 -9.99 -10.87
C TRP A 94 3.19 -10.98 -12.03
N THR A 95 4.04 -11.97 -11.82
CA THR A 95 4.43 -12.96 -12.82
C THR A 95 4.50 -14.35 -12.20
N GLY A 96 4.08 -15.36 -12.96
CA GLY A 96 4.16 -16.74 -12.51
C GLY A 96 5.61 -17.27 -12.35
N PRO A 97 5.79 -18.42 -11.69
CA PRO A 97 7.09 -18.93 -11.27
C PRO A 97 8.02 -19.24 -12.44
N GLN A 98 7.46 -19.69 -13.58
CA GLN A 98 8.25 -20.00 -14.78
C GLN A 98 8.82 -18.74 -15.42
N ALA A 99 8.04 -17.67 -15.52
CA ALA A 99 8.48 -16.39 -16.06
C ALA A 99 9.53 -15.75 -15.15
N PHE A 100 9.28 -15.77 -13.83
CA PHE A 100 10.24 -15.27 -12.84
C PHE A 100 11.56 -16.06 -12.88
N LYS A 101 11.50 -17.40 -12.92
CA LYS A 101 12.69 -18.25 -13.01
C LYS A 101 13.45 -18.05 -14.32
N ALA A 102 12.76 -17.90 -15.45
CA ALA A 102 13.41 -17.62 -16.72
C ALA A 102 14.15 -16.28 -16.70
N ALA A 103 13.53 -15.25 -16.11
CA ALA A 103 14.12 -13.90 -16.04
C ALA A 103 15.24 -13.77 -14.99
N TYR A 104 15.09 -14.38 -13.81
CA TYR A 104 15.94 -14.10 -12.64
C TYR A 104 16.54 -15.33 -11.98
N GLY A 105 16.18 -16.54 -12.41
CA GLY A 105 16.65 -17.79 -11.81
C GLY A 105 18.14 -18.05 -11.98
N HIS A 106 18.80 -17.35 -12.91
CA HIS A 106 20.25 -17.41 -13.11
C HIS A 106 21.03 -16.52 -12.14
N LEU A 107 20.37 -15.60 -11.42
CA LEU A 107 21.04 -14.71 -10.48
C LEU A 107 21.45 -15.49 -9.22
N PRO A 108 22.75 -15.50 -8.87
CA PRO A 108 23.23 -16.21 -7.68
C PRO A 108 22.83 -15.45 -6.41
N GLY A 109 22.64 -16.17 -5.31
CA GLY A 109 22.42 -15.56 -4.01
C GLY A 109 21.59 -16.41 -3.06
N ILE A 110 21.54 -15.96 -1.82
CA ILE A 110 20.67 -16.49 -0.78
C ILE A 110 19.57 -15.46 -0.54
N ASP A 111 18.34 -15.94 -0.41
CA ASP A 111 17.20 -15.11 -0.10
C ASP A 111 17.21 -14.77 1.39
N ARG A 112 17.29 -13.47 1.70
CA ARG A 112 16.99 -12.94 3.03
C ARG A 112 15.54 -12.54 3.07
N ASP A 113 14.78 -13.21 3.92
CA ASP A 113 13.34 -12.99 4.06
C ASP A 113 13.04 -11.88 5.07
N TYR A 114 12.13 -10.99 4.69
CA TYR A 114 11.59 -9.90 5.51
C TYR A 114 10.18 -10.24 6.03
N GLY A 115 9.94 -11.53 6.29
CA GLY A 115 8.69 -12.04 6.86
C GLY A 115 7.53 -12.20 5.87
N MET A 116 6.58 -13.04 6.29
CA MET A 116 5.30 -13.34 5.63
C MET A 116 4.20 -12.53 6.32
N ARG A 117 4.00 -11.29 5.89
CA ARG A 117 3.03 -10.38 6.52
C ARG A 117 2.52 -9.28 5.61
N TRP A 118 3.04 -9.24 4.38
CA TRP A 118 2.79 -8.15 3.45
C TRP A 118 1.53 -8.43 2.64
N GLY A 119 0.95 -7.36 2.12
CA GLY A 119 -0.24 -7.43 1.28
C GLY A 119 -1.53 -7.64 2.07
N ASP A 120 -2.65 -7.53 1.37
CA ASP A 120 -4.00 -7.45 1.96
C ASP A 120 -4.34 -8.65 2.86
N ARG A 121 -3.74 -9.81 2.60
CA ARG A 121 -3.97 -11.07 3.31
C ARG A 121 -2.88 -11.42 4.32
N HIS A 122 -1.89 -10.54 4.52
CA HIS A 122 -0.74 -10.76 5.40
C HIS A 122 0.04 -12.05 5.13
N GLU A 123 0.03 -12.49 3.88
CA GLU A 123 0.63 -13.75 3.47
C GLU A 123 1.68 -13.57 2.38
N GLN A 124 1.88 -12.35 1.88
CA GLN A 124 2.94 -12.10 0.92
C GLN A 124 4.28 -11.98 1.65
N ARG A 125 5.33 -12.50 1.00
CA ARG A 125 6.72 -12.39 1.43
C ARG A 125 7.42 -11.28 0.69
N ILE A 126 8.32 -10.57 1.35
CA ILE A 126 9.35 -9.78 0.68
C ILE A 126 10.70 -10.42 0.94
N SER A 127 11.49 -10.61 -0.11
CA SER A 127 12.81 -11.24 -0.04
C SER A 127 13.85 -10.42 -0.81
N LEU A 128 15.06 -10.34 -0.27
CA LEU A 128 16.23 -9.81 -0.96
C LEU A 128 17.19 -10.95 -1.30
N ARG A 129 17.36 -11.25 -2.57
CA ARG A 129 18.36 -12.20 -3.07
C ARG A 129 19.68 -11.50 -3.35
N ARG A 130 20.73 -11.93 -2.68
CA ARG A 130 22.10 -11.45 -2.94
C ARG A 130 23.15 -12.48 -2.54
N THR A 131 24.36 -12.35 -3.08
CA THR A 131 25.53 -13.06 -2.57
C THR A 131 26.01 -12.40 -1.26
N ALA A 132 26.81 -13.12 -0.45
CA ALA A 132 27.23 -12.63 0.88
C ALA A 132 28.02 -11.31 0.81
N ASP A 133 28.84 -11.14 -0.22
CA ASP A 133 29.71 -9.98 -0.39
C ASP A 133 29.07 -8.83 -1.19
N ALA A 134 27.86 -9.04 -1.73
CA ALA A 134 27.17 -8.03 -2.52
C ALA A 134 26.40 -7.04 -1.63
N ASN A 135 26.60 -5.74 -1.90
CA ASN A 135 25.90 -4.65 -1.22
C ASN A 135 24.51 -4.37 -1.79
N GLU A 136 24.17 -4.97 -2.92
CA GLU A 136 22.87 -4.87 -3.57
C GLU A 136 22.41 -6.22 -4.11
N GLY A 137 21.12 -6.34 -4.42
CA GLY A 137 20.55 -7.58 -4.94
C GLY A 137 19.15 -7.42 -5.53
N LEU A 138 18.54 -8.56 -5.86
CA LEU A 138 17.18 -8.61 -6.37
C LEU A 138 16.18 -8.56 -5.20
N LEU A 139 15.41 -7.49 -5.13
CA LEU A 139 14.31 -7.33 -4.19
C LEU A 139 12.99 -7.65 -4.89
N TYR A 140 12.25 -8.61 -4.33
CA TYR A 140 10.99 -9.06 -4.90
C TYR A 140 10.02 -9.48 -3.80
N ALA A 141 8.75 -9.54 -4.17
CA ALA A 141 7.69 -10.11 -3.37
C ALA A 141 7.21 -11.44 -3.95
N PHE A 142 6.69 -12.29 -3.06
CA PHE A 142 6.09 -13.57 -3.41
C PHE A 142 4.71 -13.68 -2.75
N ASP A 143 3.69 -14.00 -3.55
CA ASP A 143 2.34 -14.30 -3.11
C ASP A 143 2.11 -15.82 -3.16
N PRO A 144 2.00 -16.50 -2.01
CA PRO A 144 1.82 -17.96 -1.96
C PRO A 144 0.43 -18.41 -2.40
N THR A 145 -0.59 -17.54 -2.36
CA THR A 145 -1.96 -17.90 -2.75
C THR A 145 -2.08 -18.10 -4.25
N TRP A 146 -1.43 -17.22 -5.01
CA TRP A 146 -1.43 -17.26 -6.47
C TRP A 146 -0.17 -17.89 -7.07
N ASP A 147 0.83 -18.20 -6.24
CA ASP A 147 2.16 -18.64 -6.65
C ASP A 147 2.82 -17.64 -7.62
N GLU A 148 2.74 -16.35 -7.28
CA GLU A 148 3.21 -15.27 -8.14
C GLU A 148 4.32 -14.44 -7.50
N TYR A 149 5.13 -13.83 -8.35
CA TYR A 149 6.28 -13.02 -7.97
C TYR A 149 6.17 -11.62 -8.58
N ALA A 150 6.47 -10.61 -7.79
CA ALA A 150 6.59 -9.23 -8.23
C ALA A 150 7.98 -8.69 -7.93
N VAL A 151 8.69 -8.21 -8.96
CA VAL A 151 10.00 -7.57 -8.76
C VAL A 151 9.81 -6.12 -8.36
N ILE A 152 10.41 -5.73 -7.24
CA ILE A 152 10.41 -4.36 -6.72
C ILE A 152 11.63 -3.61 -7.27
N SER A 153 12.81 -4.24 -7.22
CA SER A 153 14.04 -3.70 -7.81
C SER A 153 15.05 -4.81 -8.11
N THR A 154 15.76 -4.70 -9.23
CA THR A 154 16.82 -5.65 -9.61
C THR A 154 18.19 -5.31 -9.02
N HIS A 155 18.38 -4.08 -8.53
CA HIS A 155 19.62 -3.58 -7.94
C HIS A 155 19.28 -2.82 -6.65
N ALA A 156 18.72 -3.52 -5.67
CA ALA A 156 18.29 -2.97 -4.40
C ALA A 156 19.46 -2.92 -3.40
N PRO A 157 19.91 -1.73 -2.95
CA PRO A 157 20.94 -1.62 -1.91
C PRO A 157 20.43 -2.21 -0.59
N ALA A 158 21.21 -3.11 0.03
CA ALA A 158 20.78 -3.85 1.21
C ALA A 158 20.48 -2.92 2.41
N ASP A 159 21.27 -1.86 2.60
CA ASP A 159 21.09 -0.83 3.63
C ASP A 159 19.74 -0.09 3.48
N ALA A 160 19.37 0.23 2.24
CA ALA A 160 18.09 0.88 1.94
C ALA A 160 16.91 -0.07 2.20
N VAL A 161 17.05 -1.36 1.89
CA VAL A 161 16.01 -2.36 2.17
C VAL A 161 15.80 -2.53 3.67
N GLU A 162 16.85 -2.67 4.48
CA GLU A 162 16.75 -2.80 5.93
C GLU A 162 16.12 -1.55 6.59
N THR A 163 16.49 -0.37 6.11
CA THR A 163 15.93 0.90 6.59
C THR A 163 14.45 1.01 6.24
N THR A 164 14.09 0.63 5.01
CA THR A 164 12.69 0.60 4.56
C THR A 164 11.87 -0.37 5.39
N PHE A 165 12.40 -1.57 5.64
CA PHE A 165 11.76 -2.58 6.48
C PHE A 165 11.48 -2.08 7.90
N THR A 166 12.48 -1.45 8.52
CA THR A 166 12.34 -0.89 9.88
C THR A 166 11.30 0.22 9.91
N LYS A 167 11.31 1.11 8.91
CA LYS A 167 10.33 2.20 8.79
C LYS A 167 8.92 1.68 8.52
N ALA A 168 8.78 0.68 7.65
CA ALA A 168 7.51 0.05 7.35
C ALA A 168 6.86 -0.51 8.62
N LEU A 169 7.63 -1.21 9.46
CA LEU A 169 7.16 -1.72 10.75
C LEU A 169 6.66 -0.65 11.72
N GLN A 170 7.21 0.56 11.65
CA GLN A 170 6.81 1.68 12.50
C GLN A 170 5.57 2.40 11.98
N VAL A 171 5.45 2.50 10.64
CA VAL A 171 4.36 3.23 9.98
C VAL A 171 3.09 2.38 9.96
N ASP A 172 3.20 1.14 9.49
CA ASP A 172 2.07 0.22 9.35
C ASP A 172 2.57 -1.23 9.30
N VAL A 173 2.23 -2.00 10.33
CA VAL A 173 2.57 -3.43 10.41
C VAL A 173 1.85 -4.26 9.33
N HIS A 174 0.77 -3.74 8.77
CA HIS A 174 -0.09 -4.36 7.76
C HIS A 174 0.16 -3.84 6.34
N MET A 175 1.27 -3.12 6.13
CA MET A 175 1.62 -2.48 4.87
C MET A 175 1.57 -3.44 3.67
N THR A 176 0.97 -2.97 2.57
CA THR A 176 0.92 -3.73 1.32
C THR A 176 2.27 -3.70 0.58
N VAL A 177 2.52 -4.68 -0.28
CA VAL A 177 3.76 -4.73 -1.09
C VAL A 177 3.93 -3.48 -1.98
N PRO A 178 2.90 -2.95 -2.67
CA PRO A 178 3.05 -1.72 -3.44
C PRO A 178 3.41 -0.49 -2.57
N GLN A 179 2.83 -0.35 -1.37
CA GLN A 179 3.19 0.72 -0.43
C GLN A 179 4.64 0.56 0.06
N PHE A 180 5.07 -0.67 0.34
CA PHE A 180 6.47 -0.95 0.67
C PHE A 180 7.41 -0.51 -0.47
N ALA A 181 7.04 -0.79 -1.72
CA ALA A 181 7.82 -0.39 -2.89
C ALA A 181 7.93 1.14 -3.03
N GLU A 182 6.86 1.89 -2.79
CA GLU A 182 6.90 3.37 -2.76
C GLU A 182 7.81 3.90 -1.65
N LEU A 183 7.70 3.33 -0.45
CA LEU A 183 8.53 3.70 0.68
C LEU A 183 10.00 3.45 0.37
N PHE A 184 10.31 2.31 -0.26
CA PHE A 184 11.64 1.98 -0.74
C PHE A 184 12.16 2.99 -1.78
N THR A 185 11.35 3.35 -2.79
CA THR A 185 11.73 4.36 -3.79
C THR A 185 12.03 5.71 -3.15
N SER A 186 11.23 6.13 -2.16
CA SER A 186 11.43 7.37 -1.43
C SER A 186 12.77 7.38 -0.69
N GLN A 187 13.13 6.25 -0.05
CA GLN A 187 14.42 6.08 0.62
C GLN A 187 15.61 6.16 -0.35
N LEU A 188 15.48 5.62 -1.56
CA LEU A 188 16.53 5.72 -2.59
C LEU A 188 16.74 7.17 -3.04
N LEU A 189 15.67 7.95 -3.19
CA LEU A 189 15.75 9.37 -3.55
C LEU A 189 16.41 10.20 -2.43
N GLU A 190 16.03 9.96 -1.17
CA GLU A 190 16.65 10.61 -0.01
C GLU A 190 18.15 10.29 0.08
N ARG A 191 18.53 9.02 -0.11
CA ARG A 191 19.93 8.56 -0.14
C ARG A 191 20.73 9.21 -1.26
N SER A 192 20.16 9.31 -2.46
CA SER A 192 20.83 9.95 -3.59
C SER A 192 21.05 11.45 -3.34
N SER A 193 20.06 12.10 -2.70
CA SER A 193 20.10 13.52 -2.34
C SER A 193 21.07 13.82 -1.19
N SER A 194 21.33 12.86 -0.29
CA SER A 194 22.32 12.99 0.78
C SER A 194 23.74 12.76 0.27
N MET A 195 23.94 11.81 -0.64
CA MET A 195 25.23 11.58 -1.30
C MET A 195 25.68 12.79 -2.15
N GLN A 196 24.75 13.46 -2.85
CA GLN A 196 25.06 14.67 -3.63
C GLN A 196 25.39 15.90 -2.76
N ARG A 197 24.90 15.95 -1.50
CA ARG A 197 25.18 17.06 -0.56
C ARG A 197 26.53 16.94 0.16
N HIS A 198 27.28 15.86 -0.07
CA HIS A 198 28.66 15.71 0.39
C HIS A 198 29.61 15.49 -0.80
N PRO A 199 29.93 16.53 -1.59
CA PRO A 199 31.13 16.47 -2.41
C PRO A 199 32.33 16.36 -1.46
N ALA A 200 33.22 15.42 -1.75
CA ALA A 200 34.47 15.21 -1.04
C ALA A 200 35.13 16.56 -0.70
N ARG A 201 35.39 16.79 0.59
CA ARG A 201 36.42 17.77 1.01
C ARG A 201 37.76 17.24 0.48
N GLY A 202 38.05 17.54 -0.78
CA GLY A 202 39.36 17.39 -1.38
C GLY A 202 40.30 18.40 -0.76
N VAL A 203 41.08 17.90 0.21
CA VAL A 203 42.51 18.15 0.44
C VAL A 203 43.02 19.53 -0.01
N GLU A 204 43.28 20.38 0.98
CA GLU A 204 44.21 21.50 0.87
C GLU A 204 45.61 20.96 0.50
N LEU A 205 46.21 21.55 -0.54
CA LEU A 205 47.65 21.56 -0.78
C LEU A 205 48.13 23.00 -0.69
#